data_AF-A0A3N5UY25-F1
#
_entry.id   AF-A0A3N5UY25-F1
#
_cell.length_a   1.000
_cell.length_b   1.000
_cell.length_c   1.000
_cell.angle_alpha   90.00
_cell.angle_beta   90.00
_cell.angle_gamma   90.00
#
_symmetry.space_group_name_H-M   'P 1'
#
loop_
_entity.id
_entity.type
_entity.pdbx_description
1 polymer ?
#
loop_
_entity_poly.entity_id
_entity_poly.type
_entity_poly.pdbx_seq_one_letter_code
_entity_poly.pdbx_strand_id
1 'polypeptide(L)'
;MQNLVTRLSHTLKNQNTFFLPAADGRISFVDARDVAAVAAEVLTRNGSEHVNKVYDITGPEALSHGEIAEILSKETGSRISYMDIPDEDLRDRMKKMGIPDWFIENALGL
;
A
#
# COMPACT_ATOMS: atom_id res chain seq x y z
N MET A 1 4.26 -5.81 -3.87
CA MET A 1 3.39 -4.75 -3.33
C MET A 1 2.96 -3.77 -4.44
N GLN A 2 1.91 -4.12 -5.20
CA GLN A 2 1.48 -3.30 -6.35
C GLN A 2 1.01 -1.89 -5.95
N ASN A 3 0.32 -1.75 -4.82
CA ASN A 3 -0.29 -0.49 -4.39
C ASN A 3 0.75 0.58 -3.98
N LEU A 4 1.84 0.16 -3.34
CA LEU A 4 2.94 1.06 -2.93
C LEU A 4 3.58 1.71 -4.16
N VAL A 5 3.92 0.88 -5.15
CA VAL A 5 4.57 1.34 -6.39
C VAL A 5 3.62 2.17 -7.24
N THR A 6 2.36 1.77 -7.35
CA THR A 6 1.42 2.41 -8.29
C THR A 6 0.97 3.79 -7.79
N ARG A 7 0.64 3.92 -6.50
CA ARG A 7 0.09 5.17 -5.94
C ARG A 7 1.16 6.22 -5.63
N LEU A 8 2.35 5.80 -5.20
CA LEU A 8 3.38 6.74 -4.71
C LEU A 8 4.44 7.08 -5.77
N SER A 9 4.38 6.44 -6.94
CA SER A 9 5.41 6.58 -7.99
C SER A 9 5.68 8.02 -8.41
N HIS A 10 4.66 8.88 -8.48
CA HIS A 10 4.84 10.25 -8.95
C HIS A 10 5.72 11.08 -7.99
N THR A 11 5.41 11.09 -6.70
CA THR A 11 6.18 11.87 -5.72
C THR A 11 7.52 11.20 -5.42
N LEU A 12 7.59 9.86 -5.40
CA LEU A 12 8.85 9.14 -5.30
C LEU A 12 9.82 9.50 -6.43
N LYS A 13 9.37 9.48 -7.69
CA LYS A 13 10.22 9.80 -8.84
C LYS A 13 10.66 11.26 -8.87
N ASN A 14 9.80 12.18 -8.47
CA ASN A 14 10.04 13.63 -8.63
C ASN A 14 10.64 14.30 -7.39
N GLN A 15 10.44 13.72 -6.20
CA GLN A 15 10.75 14.36 -4.91
C GLN A 15 11.48 13.42 -3.93
N ASN A 16 11.68 12.14 -4.28
CA ASN A 16 12.18 11.11 -3.36
C ASN A 16 11.45 11.10 -2.01
N THR A 17 10.18 11.51 -2.00
CA THR A 17 9.38 11.61 -0.79
C THR A 17 7.96 11.19 -1.12
N PHE A 18 7.30 10.52 -0.18
CA PHE A 18 5.88 10.23 -0.28
C PHE A 18 5.14 10.66 0.98
N PHE A 19 3.88 11.05 0.80
CA PHE A 19 3.08 11.73 1.80
C PHE A 19 1.80 10.93 2.05
N LEU A 20 1.55 10.55 3.30
CA LEU A 20 0.34 9.84 3.71
C LEU A 20 -0.01 10.19 5.16
N PRO A 21 -1.31 10.37 5.50
CA PRO A 21 -1.79 10.48 6.87
C PRO A 21 -1.79 9.09 7.51
N ALA A 22 -0.62 8.65 7.97
CA ALA A 22 -0.45 7.29 8.45
C ALA A 22 0.35 7.20 9.75
N ALA A 23 0.94 8.29 10.23
CA ALA A 23 1.77 8.33 11.42
C ALA A 23 2.69 7.09 11.52
N ASP A 24 2.64 6.37 12.65
CA ASP A 24 3.37 5.12 12.87
C ASP A 24 2.56 3.86 12.54
N GLY A 25 1.48 4.00 11.76
CA GLY A 25 0.62 2.91 11.32
C GLY A 25 1.42 1.84 10.57
N ARG A 26 1.22 0.58 10.99
CA ARG A 26 1.91 -0.58 10.41
C ARG A 26 0.96 -1.42 9.59
N ILE A 27 1.40 -1.87 8.43
CA ILE A 27 0.59 -2.65 7.50
C ILE A 27 1.40 -3.85 7.00
N SER A 28 0.82 -5.04 7.06
CA SER A 28 1.38 -6.26 6.48
C SER A 28 1.07 -6.34 4.98
N PHE A 29 1.83 -5.59 4.18
CA PHE A 29 1.60 -5.50 2.74
C PHE A 29 1.82 -6.83 2.02
N VAL A 30 0.78 -7.31 1.34
CA VAL A 30 0.85 -8.51 0.49
C VAL A 30 0.99 -8.13 -0.99
N ASP A 31 1.73 -8.94 -1.76
CA ASP A 31 1.76 -8.80 -3.22
C ASP A 31 0.50 -9.42 -3.85
N ALA A 32 -0.02 -8.79 -4.90
CA ALA A 32 -1.18 -9.32 -5.62
C ALA A 32 -0.92 -10.72 -6.21
N ARG A 33 0.35 -11.02 -6.55
CA ARG A 33 0.77 -12.35 -7.02
C ARG A 33 0.67 -13.41 -5.93
N ASP A 34 0.95 -13.06 -4.69
CA ASP A 34 0.85 -13.99 -3.57
C ASP A 34 -0.61 -14.30 -3.26
N VAL A 35 -1.48 -13.29 -3.29
CA VAL A 35 -2.94 -13.48 -3.19
C VAL A 35 -3.45 -14.37 -4.33
N ALA A 36 -3.00 -14.13 -5.57
CA ALA A 36 -3.38 -14.93 -6.71
C ALA A 36 -2.90 -16.39 -6.59
N ALA A 37 -1.69 -16.62 -6.06
CA ALA A 37 -1.16 -17.96 -5.82
C ALA A 37 -2.02 -18.73 -4.80
N VAL A 38 -2.39 -18.09 -3.69
CA VAL A 38 -3.30 -18.70 -2.69
C VAL A 38 -4.66 -19.00 -3.31
N ALA A 39 -5.24 -18.05 -4.05
CA ALA A 39 -6.53 -18.26 -4.71
C ALA A 39 -6.48 -19.41 -5.72
N ALA A 40 -5.41 -19.51 -6.52
CA ALA A 40 -5.22 -20.60 -7.48
C ALA A 40 -5.12 -21.96 -6.79
N GLU A 41 -4.37 -22.07 -5.69
CA GLU A 41 -4.25 -23.30 -4.90
C GLU A 41 -5.63 -23.72 -4.36
N VAL A 42 -6.32 -22.80 -3.67
CA VAL A 42 -7.64 -23.04 -3.05
C VAL A 42 -8.69 -23.47 -4.07
N LEU A 43 -8.67 -22.89 -5.28
CA LEU A 43 -9.65 -23.19 -6.32
C LEU A 43 -9.37 -24.49 -7.07
N THR A 44 -8.12 -24.94 -7.12
CA THR A 44 -7.72 -26.05 -8.02
C THR A 44 -7.36 -27.34 -7.31
N ARG A 45 -6.99 -27.30 -6.02
CA ARG A 45 -6.61 -28.49 -5.25
C ARG A 45 -7.60 -28.77 -4.13
N ASN A 46 -7.95 -30.06 -4.00
CA ASN A 46 -8.77 -30.63 -2.93
C ASN A 46 -9.96 -29.75 -2.52
N GLY A 47 -10.87 -29.46 -3.46
CA GLY A 47 -11.93 -28.47 -3.29
C GLY A 47 -12.84 -28.64 -2.07
N SER A 48 -12.88 -29.82 -1.42
CA SER A 48 -13.60 -30.04 -0.16
C SER A 48 -12.86 -29.56 1.10
N GLU A 49 -11.52 -29.48 1.09
CA GLU A 49 -10.71 -29.10 2.26
C GLU A 49 -10.82 -27.59 2.59
N HIS A 50 -11.12 -26.78 1.57
CA HIS A 50 -11.24 -25.33 1.69
C HIS A 50 -12.69 -24.84 1.85
N VAL A 51 -13.68 -25.75 1.85
CA VAL A 51 -15.09 -25.38 2.03
C VAL A 51 -15.31 -24.78 3.42
N ASN A 52 -16.02 -23.66 3.48
CA ASN A 52 -16.31 -22.92 4.72
C ASN A 52 -15.05 -22.53 5.51
N LYS A 53 -13.92 -22.31 4.81
CA LYS A 53 -12.68 -21.77 5.39
C LYS A 53 -12.52 -20.30 5.03
N VAL A 54 -11.92 -19.56 5.96
CA VAL A 54 -11.52 -18.17 5.80
C VAL A 54 -10.02 -18.10 6.04
N TYR A 55 -9.31 -17.41 5.16
CA TYR A 55 -7.86 -17.23 5.24
C TYR A 55 -7.55 -15.74 5.19
N ASP A 56 -6.87 -15.25 6.23
CA ASP A 56 -6.29 -13.91 6.23
C ASP A 56 -4.96 -13.95 5.49
N ILE A 57 -4.91 -13.36 4.29
CA ILE A 57 -3.73 -13.36 3.44
C ILE A 57 -3.02 -12.01 3.60
N THR A 58 -1.86 -12.03 4.24
CA THR A 58 -1.07 -10.84 4.56
C THR A 58 0.39 -10.98 4.12
N GLY A 59 1.11 -9.86 4.10
CA GLY A 59 2.57 -9.88 3.96
C GLY A 59 3.23 -10.51 5.19
N PRO A 60 4.47 -11.02 5.05
CA PRO A 60 5.18 -11.71 6.13
C PRO A 60 5.54 -10.79 7.31
N GLU A 61 5.55 -9.48 7.12
CA GLU A 61 5.96 -8.50 8.11
C GLU A 61 5.04 -7.27 8.06
N ALA A 62 4.64 -6.77 9.23
CA ALA A 62 3.92 -5.51 9.36
C ALA A 62 4.93 -4.37 9.40
N LEU A 63 4.94 -3.50 8.38
CA LEU A 63 5.90 -2.40 8.26
C LEU A 63 5.23 -1.04 8.42
N SER A 64 5.91 -0.10 9.05
CA SER A 64 5.56 1.32 9.00
C SER A 64 5.97 1.94 7.67
N HIS A 65 5.38 3.08 7.33
CA HIS A 65 5.78 3.83 6.14
C HIS A 65 7.22 4.37 6.24
N GLY A 66 7.71 4.64 7.45
CA GLY A 66 9.12 4.98 7.70
C GLY A 66 10.06 3.83 7.34
N GLU A 67 9.79 2.62 7.82
CA GLU A 67 10.57 1.42 7.50
C GLU A 67 10.55 1.12 5.99
N ILE A 68 9.41 1.32 5.33
CA ILE A 68 9.30 1.21 3.88
C ILE A 68 10.22 2.21 3.17
N ALA A 69 10.27 3.46 3.63
CA ALA A 69 11.16 4.48 3.06
C ALA A 69 12.64 4.10 3.23
N GLU A 70 13.02 3.52 4.37
CA GLU A 70 14.37 3.01 4.62
C GLU A 70 14.74 1.86 3.68
N ILE A 71 13.84 0.87 3.54
CA ILE A 71 14.03 -0.25 2.63
C ILE A 71 14.18 0.25 1.19
N LEU A 72 13.27 1.12 0.73
CA LEU A 72 13.36 1.71 -0.61
C LEU A 72 14.66 2.49 -0.79
N SER A 73 15.10 3.23 0.22
CA SER A 73 16.35 4.00 0.14
C SER A 73 17.56 3.10 -0.06
N LYS A 74 17.62 2.01 0.70
CA LYS A 74 18.69 1.01 0.62
C LYS A 74 18.72 0.34 -0.75
N GLU A 75 17.58 -0.11 -1.26
CA GLU A 75 17.52 -0.87 -2.51
C GLU A 75 17.70 0.00 -3.76
N THR A 76 17.32 1.29 -3.69
CA THR A 76 17.45 2.23 -4.82
C THR A 76 18.75 3.05 -4.79
N GLY A 77 19.48 3.06 -3.67
CA GLY A 77 20.65 3.92 -3.46
C GLY A 77 20.34 5.42 -3.37
N SER A 78 19.05 5.81 -3.36
CA SER A 78 18.60 7.19 -3.26
C SER A 78 17.97 7.44 -1.90
N ARG A 79 18.15 8.62 -1.31
CA ARG A 79 17.49 8.95 -0.04
C ARG A 79 15.99 9.16 -0.26
N ILE A 80 15.18 8.19 0.14
CA ILE A 80 13.71 8.23 0.09
C ILE A 80 13.16 8.52 1.49
N SER A 81 12.19 9.44 1.59
CA SER A 81 11.57 9.83 2.86
C SER A 81 10.06 9.59 2.88
N TYR A 82 9.53 9.22 4.04
CA TYR A 82 8.11 9.28 4.35
C TYR A 82 7.83 10.55 5.16
N MET A 83 6.73 11.25 4.85
CA MET A 83 6.26 12.38 5.63
C MET A 83 4.79 12.21 5.95
N ASP A 84 4.48 12.16 7.24
CA ASP A 84 3.11 12.20 7.74
C ASP A 84 2.51 13.59 7.50
N ILE A 85 1.30 13.63 6.96
CA ILE A 85 0.59 14.88 6.64
C ILE A 85 -0.87 14.76 7.10
N PRO A 86 -1.55 15.87 7.44
CA PRO A 86 -2.98 15.86 7.73
C PRO A 86 -3.82 15.38 6.54
N ASP A 87 -5.00 14.81 6.82
CA ASP A 87 -5.97 14.38 5.80
C ASP A 87 -6.33 15.51 4.82
N GLU A 88 -6.52 16.73 5.33
CA GLU A 88 -6.85 17.91 4.50
C GLU A 88 -5.74 18.25 3.50
N ASP A 89 -4.47 18.08 3.89
CA ASP A 89 -3.35 18.31 2.99
C ASP A 89 -3.29 17.23 1.89
N LEU A 90 -3.59 15.97 2.23
CA LEU A 90 -3.67 14.89 1.24
C LEU A 90 -4.86 15.11 0.29
N ARG A 91 -6.02 15.48 0.83
CA ARG A 91 -7.23 15.85 0.06
C ARG A 91 -6.92 16.92 -0.97
N ASP A 92 -6.33 18.04 -0.54
CA ASP A 92 -5.99 19.15 -1.42
C ASP A 92 -5.01 18.76 -2.53
N ARG A 93 -4.04 17.90 -2.20
CA ARG A 93 -3.08 17.35 -3.19
C ARG A 93 -3.79 16.47 -4.22
N MET A 94 -4.65 15.56 -3.78
CA MET A 94 -5.40 14.66 -4.66
C MET A 94 -6.36 15.45 -5.57
N LYS A 95 -7.04 16.47 -5.05
CA LYS A 95 -7.88 17.38 -5.84
C LYS A 95 -7.09 18.11 -6.92
N LYS A 96 -5.90 18.64 -6.58
CA LYS A 96 -5.01 19.30 -7.56
C LYS A 96 -4.50 18.35 -8.65
N MET A 97 -4.46 17.05 -8.38
CA MET A 97 -4.13 16.01 -9.35
C MET A 97 -5.34 15.58 -10.21
N GLY A 98 -6.52 16.16 -10.01
CA GLY A 98 -7.74 15.84 -10.75
C GLY A 98 -8.38 14.51 -10.32
N ILE A 99 -8.06 14.01 -9.13
CA ILE A 99 -8.70 12.81 -8.58
C ILE A 99 -10.13 13.15 -8.16
N PRO A 100 -11.15 12.35 -8.54
CA PRO A 100 -12.54 12.61 -8.17
C PRO A 100 -12.79 12.52 -6.66
N ASP A 101 -13.68 13.37 -6.14
CA ASP A 101 -14.00 13.46 -4.70
C ASP A 101 -14.37 12.10 -4.08
N TRP A 102 -15.21 11.29 -4.76
CA TRP A 102 -15.62 9.97 -4.24
C TRP A 102 -14.43 9.04 -3.95
N PHE A 103 -13.35 9.16 -4.73
CA PHE A 103 -12.14 8.36 -4.52
C PHE A 103 -11.31 8.93 -3.37
N ILE A 104 -11.28 10.26 -3.23
CA ILE A 104 -10.58 10.94 -2.14
C ILE A 104 -11.22 10.58 -0.80
N GLU A 105 -12.55 10.65 -0.70
CA GLU A 105 -13.25 10.27 0.53
C GLU A 105 -12.98 8.80 0.89
N ASN A 106 -13.09 7.89 -0.09
CA ASN A 106 -12.77 6.48 0.14
C ASN A 106 -11.32 6.25 0.62
N ALA A 107 -10.36 7.00 0.07
CA ALA A 107 -8.96 6.89 0.45
C ALA A 107 -8.68 7.42 1.87
N LEU A 108 -9.43 8.44 2.31
CA LEU A 108 -9.34 9.03 3.65
C LEU A 108 -10.22 8.33 4.69
N GLY A 109 -11.02 7.34 4.28
CA GLY A 109 -11.96 6.65 5.17
C GLY A 109 -13.20 7.49 5.53
N LEU A 110 -13.58 8.43 4.64
CA LEU A 110 -14.71 9.34 4.76
C LEU A 110 -15.89 8.95 3.85
#